data_AF-A0A2M7RUP4-F1
#
_entry.id   AF-A0A2M7RUP4-F1
#
_cell.length_a   1.000
_cell.length_b   1.000
_cell.length_c   1.000
_cell.angle_alpha   90.00
_cell.angle_beta   90.00
_cell.angle_gamma   90.00
#
_symmetry.space_group_name_H-M   'P 1'
#
loop_
_entity.id
_entity.type
_entity.pdbx_description
1 polymer ?
#
loop_
_entity_poly.entity_id
_entity_poly.type
_entity_poly.pdbx_seq_one_letter_code
_entity_poly.pdbx_strand_id
1 'polypeptide(L)'
;GIKVKSDNTGKESDRAKKIDKIRTSFTLQKNTITIPGKKWIYVRILTPDGRVLSEKTDDSNKFDFNGVRGLYSAKKEIDYKNDDMSVTIDWLKTDEFPVGEYNVEVYADGVDIGKTKFSLK
;
A
#
# COMPACT_ATOMS: atom_id res chain seq x y z
N GLY A 1 11.37 0.58 -3.85
CA GLY A 1 10.43 0.27 -4.95
C GLY A 1 10.94 -0.90 -5.77
N ILE A 2 10.18 -1.35 -6.76
CA ILE A 2 10.53 -2.46 -7.66
C ILE A 2 10.70 -1.94 -9.09
N LYS A 3 11.87 -2.21 -9.67
CA LYS A 3 12.09 -2.14 -11.12
C LYS A 3 11.67 -3.46 -11.75
N VAL A 4 10.80 -3.43 -12.74
CA VAL A 4 10.42 -4.58 -13.56
C VAL A 4 11.40 -4.68 -14.72
N LYS A 5 11.95 -5.87 -14.95
CA LYS A 5 12.81 -6.19 -16.07
C LYS A 5 11.99 -6.73 -17.25
N SER A 6 12.63 -6.82 -18.41
CA SER A 6 12.04 -7.37 -19.64
C SER A 6 11.59 -8.83 -19.53
N ASP A 7 12.13 -9.58 -18.56
CA ASP A 7 11.74 -10.97 -18.24
C ASP A 7 10.59 -11.05 -17.22
N ASN A 8 9.89 -9.94 -16.96
CA ASN A 8 8.87 -9.77 -15.93
C ASN A 8 9.34 -10.04 -14.48
N THR A 9 10.65 -10.17 -14.24
CA THR A 9 11.20 -10.26 -12.88
C THR A 9 11.34 -8.86 -12.28
N GLY A 10 11.17 -8.77 -10.95
CA GLY A 10 11.36 -7.53 -10.21
C GLY A 10 12.69 -7.48 -9.49
N LYS A 11 13.37 -6.32 -9.47
CA LYS A 11 14.50 -6.06 -8.58
C LYS A 11 14.22 -4.82 -7.73
N GLU A 12 14.54 -4.90 -6.44
CA GLU A 12 14.48 -3.74 -5.55
C GLU A 12 15.42 -2.63 -6.02
N SER A 13 14.92 -1.39 -5.96
CA SER A 13 15.65 -0.19 -6.30
C SER A 13 15.14 0.97 -5.45
N ASP A 14 16.05 1.86 -5.09
CA ASP A 14 15.79 3.16 -4.48
C ASP A 14 15.79 4.29 -5.52
N ARG A 15 16.32 4.06 -6.73
CA ARG A 15 16.37 5.08 -7.79
C ARG A 15 14.97 5.40 -8.33
N ALA A 16 14.43 6.58 -8.01
CA ALA A 16 13.06 6.98 -8.29
C ALA A 16 12.69 6.80 -9.78
N LYS A 17 13.57 7.28 -10.68
CA LYS A 17 13.40 7.21 -12.14
C LYS A 17 13.37 5.79 -12.72
N LYS A 18 13.85 4.78 -11.98
CA LYS A 18 13.98 3.40 -12.48
C LYS A 18 12.94 2.44 -11.91
N ILE A 19 12.07 2.92 -11.03
CA ILE A 19 11.08 2.08 -10.34
C ILE A 19 9.79 2.12 -11.13
N ASP A 20 9.19 0.95 -11.36
CA ASP A 20 7.94 0.80 -12.11
C ASP A 20 6.74 0.56 -11.17
N LYS A 21 7.01 0.16 -9.92
CA LYS A 21 5.96 -0.01 -8.90
C LYS A 21 6.50 0.09 -7.48
N ILE A 22 5.61 0.41 -6.55
CA ILE A 22 5.86 0.28 -5.11
C ILE A 22 5.15 -0.98 -4.63
N ARG A 23 5.89 -1.90 -4.03
CA ARG A 23 5.35 -3.14 -3.47
C ARG A 23 5.31 -3.02 -1.96
N THR A 24 4.13 -3.23 -1.39
CA THR A 24 3.93 -3.32 0.05
C THR A 24 3.67 -4.79 0.40
N SER A 25 4.60 -5.39 1.12
CA SER A 25 4.51 -6.78 1.59
C SER A 25 4.61 -6.81 3.11
N PHE A 26 3.67 -7.50 3.75
CA PHE A 26 3.59 -7.60 5.21
C PHE A 26 2.90 -8.91 5.62
N THR A 27 3.05 -9.28 6.88
CA THR A 27 2.40 -10.45 7.47
C THR A 27 1.30 -9.97 8.41
N LEU A 28 0.06 -10.37 8.12
CA LEU A 28 -1.03 -10.28 9.09
C LEU A 28 -0.87 -11.41 10.07
N GLN A 29 -0.61 -11.08 11.32
CA GLN A 29 -0.48 -12.08 12.37
C GLN A 29 -1.85 -12.61 12.78
N LYS A 30 -1.86 -13.82 13.34
CA LYS A 30 -3.02 -14.37 14.04
C LYS A 30 -3.50 -13.40 15.13
N ASN A 31 -4.80 -13.14 15.11
CA ASN A 31 -5.50 -12.33 16.09
C ASN A 31 -6.80 -13.05 16.46
N THR A 32 -6.90 -13.49 17.72
CA THR A 32 -8.06 -14.23 18.23
C THR A 32 -9.28 -13.35 18.53
N ILE A 33 -9.11 -12.03 18.52
CA ILE A 33 -10.16 -11.05 18.79
C ILE A 33 -10.86 -10.65 17.49
N THR A 34 -10.15 -10.68 16.36
CA THR A 34 -10.70 -10.35 15.04
C THR A 34 -11.60 -11.48 14.52
N ILE A 35 -12.75 -11.09 13.97
CA ILE A 35 -13.67 -12.03 13.33
C ILE A 35 -13.06 -12.48 11.98
N PRO A 36 -12.94 -13.78 11.72
CA PRO A 36 -12.44 -14.29 10.45
C PRO A 36 -13.44 -14.01 9.32
N GLY A 37 -12.93 -13.94 8.10
CA GLY A 37 -13.71 -13.74 6.89
C GLY A 37 -13.07 -12.76 5.91
N LYS A 38 -13.87 -12.31 4.94
CA LYS A 38 -13.43 -11.37 3.92
C LYS A 38 -13.14 -10.00 4.54
N LYS A 39 -11.92 -9.50 4.34
CA LYS A 39 -11.45 -8.21 4.83
C LYS A 39 -10.87 -7.41 3.68
N TRP A 40 -11.21 -6.12 3.63
CA TRP A 40 -10.55 -5.17 2.74
C TRP A 40 -9.30 -4.62 3.42
N ILE A 41 -8.17 -4.78 2.75
CA ILE A 41 -6.92 -4.11 3.10
C ILE A 41 -6.77 -2.91 2.18
N TYR A 42 -6.53 -1.75 2.77
CA TYR A 42 -6.22 -0.51 2.07
C TYR A 42 -4.77 -0.12 2.33
N VAL A 43 -4.06 0.26 1.30
CA VAL A 43 -2.70 0.81 1.37
C VAL A 43 -2.77 2.26 0.95
N ARG A 44 -2.16 3.12 1.75
CA ARG A 44 -2.06 4.56 1.49
C ARG A 44 -0.59 4.95 1.46
N ILE A 45 -0.13 5.46 0.32
CA ILE A 45 1.25 5.87 0.10
C ILE A 45 1.27 7.40 -0.04
N LEU A 46 1.91 8.07 0.91
CA LEU A 46 2.14 9.51 0.87
C LEU A 46 3.49 9.79 0.24
N THR A 47 3.48 10.67 -0.75
CA THR A 47 4.66 11.18 -1.42
C THR A 47 5.40 12.21 -0.55
N PRO A 48 6.67 12.52 -0.87
CA PRO A 48 7.47 13.52 -0.13
C PRO A 48 6.83 14.91 -0.09
N ASP A 49 6.01 15.24 -1.10
CA ASP A 49 5.29 16.51 -1.21
C ASP A 49 3.87 16.45 -0.61
N GLY A 50 3.56 15.42 0.17
CA GLY A 50 2.33 15.33 0.97
C GLY A 50 1.08 14.89 0.22
N ARG A 51 1.22 14.38 -1.00
CA ARG A 51 0.09 13.85 -1.80
C ARG A 51 -0.05 12.34 -1.59
N VAL A 52 -1.28 11.85 -1.68
CA VAL A 52 -1.53 10.39 -1.74
C VAL A 52 -1.40 9.95 -3.19
N LEU A 53 -0.61 8.90 -3.44
CA LEU A 53 -0.64 8.23 -4.73
C LEU A 53 -2.01 7.58 -4.90
N SER A 54 -2.81 7.99 -5.87
CA SER A 54 -4.19 7.52 -6.02
C SER A 54 -4.58 7.50 -7.49
N GLU A 55 -5.28 6.45 -7.95
CA GLU A 55 -5.69 6.34 -9.36
C GLU A 55 -6.72 7.42 -9.73
N LYS A 56 -7.56 7.78 -8.76
CA LYS A 56 -8.56 8.85 -8.88
C LYS A 56 -8.56 9.67 -7.61
N THR A 57 -8.99 10.93 -7.74
CA THR A 57 -9.13 11.87 -6.63
C THR A 57 -10.59 12.11 -6.23
N ASP A 58 -11.54 11.44 -6.87
CA ASP A 58 -12.96 11.49 -6.57
C ASP A 58 -13.35 10.60 -5.37
N ASP A 59 -14.62 10.65 -4.96
CA ASP A 59 -15.14 9.91 -3.82
C ASP A 59 -15.16 8.38 -4.00
N SER A 60 -15.01 7.88 -5.24
CA SER A 60 -14.96 6.44 -5.53
C SER A 60 -13.63 5.79 -5.13
N ASN A 61 -12.58 6.61 -4.98
CA ASN A 61 -11.25 6.18 -4.54
C ASN A 61 -10.92 6.64 -3.11
N LYS A 62 -11.96 6.96 -2.34
CA LYS A 62 -11.87 7.24 -0.91
C LYS A 62 -12.40 6.09 -0.08
N PHE A 63 -11.88 5.95 1.12
CA PHE A 63 -12.34 5.00 2.14
C PHE A 63 -12.38 5.71 3.50
N ASP A 64 -13.16 5.16 4.41
CA ASP A 64 -13.25 5.64 5.79
C ASP A 64 -12.20 4.94 6.66
N PHE A 65 -11.40 5.72 7.38
CA PHE A 65 -10.42 5.25 8.34
C PHE A 65 -10.32 6.23 9.51
N ASN A 66 -10.23 5.72 10.74
CA ASN A 66 -10.13 6.54 11.96
C ASN A 66 -11.17 7.67 12.04
N GLY A 67 -12.39 7.44 11.52
CA GLY A 67 -13.47 8.44 11.49
C GLY A 67 -13.33 9.53 10.44
N VAL A 68 -12.36 9.43 9.52
CA VAL A 68 -12.12 10.38 8.42
C VAL A 68 -12.20 9.65 7.09
N ARG A 69 -12.73 10.33 6.07
CA ARG A 69 -12.74 9.84 4.69
C ARG A 69 -11.54 10.37 3.92
N GLY A 70 -10.73 9.50 3.33
CA GLY A 70 -9.55 9.91 2.57
C GLY A 70 -9.17 8.94 1.45
N LEU A 71 -8.22 9.37 0.61
CA LEU A 71 -7.78 8.61 -0.56
C LEU A 71 -6.92 7.40 -0.16
N TYR A 72 -7.05 6.31 -0.92
CA TYR A 72 -6.13 5.17 -0.87
C TYR A 72 -5.32 5.06 -2.18
N SER A 73 -4.18 4.36 -2.09
CA SER A 73 -3.35 4.01 -3.24
C SER A 73 -3.79 2.70 -3.86
N ALA A 74 -3.84 1.63 -3.07
CA ALA A 74 -4.27 0.33 -3.57
C ALA A 74 -5.12 -0.37 -2.51
N LYS A 75 -6.01 -1.26 -2.94
CA LYS A 75 -6.79 -2.10 -2.03
C LYS A 75 -6.80 -3.55 -2.48
N LYS A 76 -6.96 -4.47 -1.54
CA LYS A 76 -7.06 -5.91 -1.79
C LYS A 76 -8.02 -6.56 -0.81
N GLU A 77 -8.93 -7.38 -1.32
CA GLU A 77 -9.74 -8.27 -0.49
C GLU A 77 -8.90 -9.49 -0.12
N ILE A 78 -8.90 -9.85 1.15
CA ILE A 78 -8.29 -11.08 1.67
C ILE A 78 -9.34 -11.91 2.41
N ASP A 79 -9.14 -13.22 2.48
CA ASP A 79 -9.93 -14.11 3.33
C ASP A 79 -9.12 -14.45 4.59
N TYR A 80 -9.35 -13.71 5.67
CA TYR A 80 -8.62 -13.84 6.91
C TYR A 80 -9.17 -15.00 7.76
N LYS A 81 -8.30 -15.94 8.14
CA LYS A 81 -8.69 -17.18 8.83
C LYS A 81 -8.17 -17.28 10.26
N ASN A 82 -7.92 -16.14 10.92
CA ASN A 82 -7.31 -16.08 12.25
C ASN A 82 -5.96 -16.80 12.34
N ASP A 83 -5.19 -16.73 11.26
CA ASP A 83 -3.86 -17.33 11.15
C ASP A 83 -2.90 -16.36 10.45
N ASP A 84 -1.61 -16.63 10.56
CA ASP A 84 -0.57 -15.83 9.94
C ASP A 84 -0.72 -15.87 8.40
N MET A 85 -0.87 -14.70 7.78
CA MET A 85 -1.07 -14.57 6.33
C MET A 85 -0.16 -13.50 5.74
N SER A 86 0.64 -13.89 4.75
CA SER A 86 1.43 -12.94 3.95
C SER A 86 0.55 -12.25 2.92
N VAL A 87 0.53 -10.91 2.98
CA VAL A 87 -0.21 -10.06 2.05
C VAL A 87 0.78 -9.23 1.25
N THR A 88 0.52 -9.12 -0.05
CA THR A 88 1.29 -8.26 -0.95
C THR A 88 0.34 -7.48 -1.84
N ILE A 89 0.56 -6.17 -1.91
CA ILE A 89 -0.22 -5.19 -2.66
C ILE A 89 0.77 -4.30 -3.41
N ASP A 90 0.56 -4.16 -4.72
CA ASP A 90 1.42 -3.36 -5.59
C ASP A 90 0.68 -2.08 -6.01
N TRP A 91 1.37 -0.94 -5.92
CA TRP A 91 1.01 0.30 -6.58
C TRP A 91 1.84 0.45 -7.86
N LEU A 92 1.19 0.44 -9.02
CA LEU A 92 1.86 0.62 -10.30
C LEU A 92 2.13 2.10 -10.56
N LYS A 93 3.29 2.41 -11.14
CA LYS A 93 3.66 3.78 -11.49
C LYS A 93 2.68 4.35 -12.53
N THR A 94 1.98 5.42 -12.17
CA THR A 94 1.18 6.23 -13.10
C THR A 94 2.00 7.41 -13.65
N ASP A 95 2.84 7.99 -12.79
CA ASP A 95 3.69 9.15 -13.06
C ASP A 95 5.09 8.97 -12.46
N GLU A 96 6.04 9.83 -12.83
CA GLU A 96 7.36 9.84 -12.18
C GLU A 96 7.26 10.01 -10.67
N PHE A 97 7.97 9.15 -9.93
CA PHE A 97 8.03 9.22 -8.48
C PHE A 97 8.95 10.38 -8.06
N PRO A 98 8.45 11.35 -7.24
CA PRO A 98 9.33 12.34 -6.63
C PRO A 98 10.46 11.71 -5.83
N VAL A 99 11.63 12.33 -5.85
CA VAL A 99 12.74 11.97 -4.97
C VAL A 99 12.41 12.42 -3.54
N GLY A 100 12.63 11.55 -2.55
CA GLY A 100 12.42 11.88 -1.14
C GLY A 100 11.85 10.73 -0.31
N GLU A 101 11.39 11.06 0.90
CA GLU A 101 10.78 10.14 1.86
C GLU A 101 9.30 9.91 1.56
N TYR A 102 8.91 8.64 1.50
CA TYR A 102 7.55 8.17 1.36
C TYR A 102 7.08 7.53 2.67
N ASN A 103 5.81 7.75 3.00
CA ASN A 103 5.14 7.10 4.12
C ASN A 103 4.12 6.10 3.57
N VAL A 104 4.18 4.86 4.04
CA VAL A 104 3.24 3.80 3.68
C VAL A 104 2.45 3.42 4.92
N GLU A 105 1.14 3.52 4.82
CA GLU A 105 0.19 3.16 5.86
C GLU A 105 -0.73 2.04 5.32
N VAL A 106 -1.06 1.10 6.18
CA VAL A 106 -1.90 -0.05 5.86
C VAL A 106 -3.08 -0.05 6.83
N TYR A 107 -4.29 -0.12 6.28
CA TYR A 107 -5.53 -0.09 7.02
C TYR A 107 -6.37 -1.34 6.76
N ALA A 108 -7.05 -1.83 7.79
CA ALA A 108 -8.07 -2.86 7.71
C ALA A 108 -9.20 -2.52 8.68
N ASP A 109 -10.45 -2.81 8.31
CA ASP A 109 -11.63 -2.51 9.15
C ASP A 109 -11.68 -1.06 9.68
N GLY A 110 -11.16 -0.10 8.90
CA GLY A 110 -11.13 1.32 9.25
C GLY A 110 -10.06 1.72 10.28
N VAL A 111 -9.16 0.83 10.68
CA VAL A 111 -8.06 1.11 11.63
C VAL A 111 -6.68 0.91 11.00
N ASP A 112 -5.67 1.62 11.50
CA ASP A 112 -4.26 1.43 11.12
C ASP A 112 -3.76 0.08 11.65
N ILE A 113 -3.21 -0.75 10.76
CA ILE A 113 -2.64 -2.06 11.10
C ILE A 113 -1.13 -2.13 10.84
N GLY A 114 -0.54 -1.07 10.29
CA GLY A 114 0.89 -1.01 10.06
C GLY A 114 1.32 0.21 9.27
N LYS A 115 2.50 0.71 9.60
CA LYS A 115 3.12 1.85 8.93
C LYS A 115 4.61 1.62 8.75
N THR A 116 5.14 2.14 7.64
CA THR A 116 6.58 2.14 7.38
C THR A 116 6.95 3.35 6.52
N LYS A 117 8.25 3.58 6.41
CA LYS A 117 8.81 4.65 5.58
C LYS A 117 9.89 4.09 4.69
N PHE A 118 10.02 4.66 3.49
CA PHE A 118 11.15 4.38 2.60
C PHE A 118 11.52 5.65 1.85
N SER A 119 12.74 5.71 1.31
CA SER A 119 13.19 6.85 0.52
C SER A 119 13.54 6.44 -0.89
N LEU A 120 13.18 7.28 -1.86
CA LEU A 120 13.65 7.19 -3.24
C LEU A 120 14.68 8.29 -3.53
N LYS A 121 15.69 7.95 -4.32
CA LYS A 121 16.84 8.79 -4.69
C LYS A 121 16.92 9.04 -6.20
#